data_AF-A0AAC9JAN8-F1
#
_entry.id   AF-A0AAC9JAN8-F1
#
_cell.length_a   1.000
_cell.length_b   1.000
_cell.length_c   1.000
_cell.angle_alpha   90.00
_cell.angle_beta   90.00
_cell.angle_gamma   90.00
#
_symmetry.space_group_name_H-M   'P 1'
#
loop_
_entity.id
_entity.type
_entity.pdbx_description
1 polymer ?
#
loop_
_entity_poly.entity_id
_entity_poly.type
_entity_poly.pdbx_seq_one_letter_code
_entity_poly.pdbx_strand_id
1 'polypeptide(L)'
;MFMSRRVTQFALIGISLSLTVSAASAASYPKALENELIAVCKAVKSDSRLQLHRAVKATGLSMRDLHDGLVCNGQDMLTFAVTHNASETAQHIARRINASPSVLTAKR
;
A
#
# COMPACT_ATOMS: atom_id res chain seq x y z
N MET A 1 46.14 28.07 -45.80
CA MET A 1 46.08 26.61 -45.59
C MET A 1 46.10 26.33 -44.10
N PHE A 2 45.05 25.64 -43.64
CA PHE A 2 44.83 24.92 -42.38
C PHE A 2 46.13 24.52 -41.63
N MET A 3 46.24 24.59 -40.31
CA MET A 3 45.35 23.92 -39.37
C MET A 3 45.60 24.45 -37.94
N SER A 4 44.63 25.17 -37.39
CA SER A 4 44.57 25.49 -35.97
C SER A 4 44.05 24.26 -35.22
N ARG A 5 44.91 23.53 -34.52
CA ARG A 5 44.48 22.58 -33.48
C ARG A 5 44.70 23.24 -32.14
N ARG A 6 43.78 24.14 -31.78
CA ARG A 6 43.50 24.45 -30.38
C ARG A 6 42.96 23.16 -29.77
N VAL A 7 43.85 22.37 -29.18
CA VAL A 7 43.46 21.27 -28.29
C VAL A 7 42.98 21.95 -27.03
N THR A 8 41.70 22.31 -27.05
CA THR A 8 40.96 22.82 -25.91
C THR A 8 41.06 21.76 -24.82
N GLN A 9 41.87 22.04 -23.79
CA GLN A 9 41.87 21.29 -22.55
C GLN A 9 40.47 21.42 -21.93
N PHE A 10 39.58 20.51 -22.27
CA PHE A 10 38.36 20.30 -21.51
C PHE A 10 38.77 19.66 -20.20
N ALA A 11 38.97 20.49 -19.18
CA ALA A 11 39.09 20.05 -17.80
C ALA A 11 37.81 19.27 -17.46
N LEU A 12 37.93 17.95 -17.36
CA LEU A 12 36.90 17.06 -16.86
C LEU A 12 36.69 17.37 -15.38
N ILE A 13 35.73 18.24 -15.07
CA ILE A 13 35.24 18.47 -13.72
C ILE A 13 34.36 17.25 -13.39
N GLY A 14 34.95 16.27 -12.69
CA GLY A 14 34.21 15.13 -12.14
C GLY A 14 33.25 15.61 -11.07
N ILE A 15 31.97 15.72 -11.40
CA ILE A 15 30.91 16.00 -10.42
C ILE A 15 30.64 14.68 -9.68
N SER A 16 31.28 14.51 -8.53
CA SER A 16 30.96 13.43 -7.60
C SER A 16 29.62 13.74 -6.92
N LEU A 17 28.54 13.10 -7.40
CA LEU A 17 27.23 13.14 -6.78
C LEU A 17 27.22 12.23 -5.54
N SER A 18 27.41 12.82 -4.36
CA SER A 18 27.28 12.10 -3.10
C SER A 18 25.80 11.83 -2.81
N LEU A 19 25.36 10.57 -2.95
CA LEU A 19 24.04 10.14 -2.49
C LEU A 19 24.06 9.97 -0.97
N THR A 20 23.52 10.95 -0.24
CA THR A 20 23.23 10.78 1.18
C THR A 20 22.00 9.89 1.34
N VAL A 21 22.20 8.64 1.77
CA VAL A 21 21.11 7.73 2.13
C VAL A 21 20.58 8.17 3.50
N SER A 22 19.45 8.88 3.50
CA SER A 22 18.68 9.11 4.73
C SER A 22 18.09 7.77 5.16
N ALA A 23 18.57 7.23 6.28
CA ALA A 23 17.93 6.08 6.93
C ALA A 23 16.55 6.52 7.44
N ALA A 24 15.48 6.05 6.79
CA ALA A 24 14.12 6.25 7.29
C ALA A 24 13.96 5.45 8.59
N SER A 25 13.93 6.13 9.73
CA SER A 25 13.60 5.50 11.01
C SER A 25 12.09 5.25 11.06
N ALA A 26 11.67 3.98 10.93
CA ALA A 26 10.29 3.59 11.15
C ALA A 26 10.00 3.68 12.65
N ALA A 27 9.21 4.67 13.07
CA ALA A 27 8.69 4.73 14.43
C ALA A 27 7.87 3.46 14.72
N SER A 28 8.11 2.81 15.86
CA SER A 28 7.32 1.66 16.28
C SER A 28 5.88 2.08 16.59
N TYR A 29 4.90 1.44 15.97
CA TYR A 29 3.48 1.67 16.23
C TYR A 29 3.04 0.96 17.53
N PRO A 30 1.96 1.42 18.21
CA PRO A 30 1.53 0.83 19.48
C PRO A 30 1.07 -0.62 19.33
N LYS A 31 1.48 -1.51 20.25
CA LYS A 31 1.08 -2.93 20.26
C LYS A 31 -0.42 -3.18 20.27
N ALA A 32 -1.21 -2.26 20.85
CA ALA A 32 -2.67 -2.35 20.82
C ALA A 32 -3.21 -2.33 19.37
N LEU A 33 -2.62 -1.49 18.52
CA LEU A 33 -3.02 -1.36 17.11
C LEU A 33 -2.71 -2.65 16.31
N GLU A 34 -1.63 -3.37 16.66
CA GLU A 34 -1.30 -4.66 16.02
C GLU A 34 -2.47 -5.65 16.09
N ASN A 35 -3.05 -5.81 17.27
CA ASN A 35 -4.16 -6.74 17.50
C ASN A 35 -5.43 -6.30 16.76
N GLU A 36 -5.69 -5.00 16.68
CA GLU A 36 -6.83 -4.44 15.95
C GLU A 36 -6.68 -4.66 14.44
N LEU A 37 -5.49 -4.45 13.88
CA LEU A 37 -5.20 -4.71 12.47
C LEU A 37 -5.33 -6.20 12.12
N ILE A 38 -4.88 -7.10 13.01
CA ILE A 38 -5.11 -8.55 12.85
C ILE A 38 -6.62 -8.85 12.87
N ALA A 39 -7.38 -8.20 13.76
CA ALA A 39 -8.83 -8.36 13.81
C ALA A 39 -9.52 -7.86 12.54
N VAL A 40 -9.02 -6.78 11.91
CA VAL A 40 -9.48 -6.33 10.59
C VAL A 40 -9.26 -7.42 9.57
N CYS A 41 -8.06 -8.01 9.43
CA CYS A 41 -7.83 -9.09 8.46
C CYS A 41 -8.73 -10.31 8.70
N LYS A 42 -8.99 -10.69 9.96
CA LYS A 42 -9.95 -11.76 10.29
C LYS A 42 -11.38 -11.41 9.84
N ALA A 43 -11.79 -10.15 10.02
CA ALA A 43 -13.10 -9.67 9.62
C ALA A 43 -13.24 -9.48 8.10
N VAL A 44 -12.14 -9.18 7.38
CA VAL A 44 -12.12 -9.11 5.92
C VAL A 44 -12.54 -10.45 5.32
N LYS A 45 -12.00 -11.57 5.82
CA LYS A 45 -12.34 -12.92 5.33
C LYS A 45 -13.64 -13.52 5.91
N SER A 46 -14.34 -12.83 6.81
CA SER A 46 -15.51 -13.40 7.51
C SER A 46 -16.82 -13.27 6.74
N ASP A 47 -16.80 -12.60 5.59
CA ASP A 47 -17.98 -12.27 4.78
C ASP A 47 -19.08 -11.50 5.53
N SER A 48 -18.73 -10.82 6.62
CA SER A 48 -19.68 -10.12 7.48
C SER A 48 -19.39 -8.62 7.56
N ARG A 49 -20.23 -7.82 6.89
CA ARG A 49 -20.15 -6.35 6.88
C ARG A 49 -20.14 -5.74 8.29
N LEU A 50 -20.94 -6.31 9.20
CA LEU A 50 -21.01 -5.86 10.59
C LEU A 50 -19.70 -6.10 11.34
N GLN A 51 -19.11 -7.29 11.18
CA GLN A 51 -17.84 -7.62 11.80
C GLN A 51 -16.71 -6.74 11.26
N LEU A 52 -16.67 -6.54 9.93
CA LEU A 52 -15.70 -5.64 9.32
C LEU A 52 -15.85 -4.21 9.83
N HIS A 53 -17.06 -3.68 9.86
CA HIS A 53 -17.32 -2.32 10.35
C HIS A 53 -16.84 -2.14 11.81
N ARG A 54 -17.13 -3.11 12.68
CA ARG A 54 -16.70 -3.07 14.09
C ARG A 54 -15.17 -3.13 14.22
N ALA A 55 -14.51 -4.03 13.49
CA ALA A 55 -13.06 -4.16 13.51
C ALA A 55 -12.37 -2.89 12.99
N VAL A 56 -12.84 -2.33 11.87
CA VAL A 56 -12.31 -1.07 11.33
C VAL A 56 -12.50 0.08 12.31
N LYS A 57 -13.69 0.22 12.91
CA LYS A 57 -13.96 1.27 13.89
C LYS A 57 -13.03 1.20 15.11
N ALA A 58 -12.66 0.01 15.56
CA ALA A 58 -11.75 -0.18 16.69
C ALA A 58 -10.36 0.43 16.42
N THR A 59 -9.87 0.37 15.18
CA THR A 59 -8.57 0.95 14.80
C THR A 59 -8.52 2.47 14.83
N GLY A 60 -9.68 3.15 14.78
CA GLY A 60 -9.75 4.60 14.55
C GLY A 60 -9.36 5.06 13.13
N LEU A 61 -9.04 4.14 12.23
CA LEU A 61 -8.64 4.42 10.84
C LEU A 61 -9.83 4.30 9.87
N SER A 62 -9.72 4.95 8.71
CA SER A 62 -10.73 4.78 7.66
C SER A 62 -10.52 3.47 6.89
N MET A 63 -11.58 2.95 6.27
CA MET A 63 -11.49 1.78 5.38
C MET A 63 -10.48 1.99 4.24
N ARG A 64 -10.30 3.25 3.78
CA ARG A 64 -9.38 3.57 2.69
C ARG A 64 -7.94 3.53 3.17
N ASP A 65 -7.63 4.15 4.30
CA ASP A 65 -6.28 4.11 4.88
C ASP A 65 -5.86 2.67 5.19
N LEU A 66 -6.79 1.87 5.72
CA LEU A 66 -6.55 0.44 5.95
C LEU A 66 -6.35 -0.30 4.64
N HIS A 67 -7.13 -0.06 3.59
CA HIS A 67 -6.94 -0.74 2.31
C HIS A 67 -5.59 -0.40 1.67
N ASP A 68 -5.16 0.86 1.76
CA ASP A 68 -3.93 1.35 1.16
C ASP A 68 -2.67 0.89 1.92
N GLY A 69 -2.78 0.63 3.24
CA GLY A 69 -1.64 0.32 4.10
C GLY A 69 -1.60 -1.07 4.74
N LEU A 70 -2.76 -1.73 4.92
CA LEU A 70 -2.84 -3.03 5.60
C LEU A 70 -2.71 -4.18 4.61
N VAL A 71 -1.77 -5.07 4.91
CA VAL A 71 -1.53 -6.30 4.15
C VAL A 71 -1.98 -7.51 4.98
N CYS A 72 -2.98 -8.23 4.49
CA CYS A 72 -3.49 -9.47 5.07
C CYS A 72 -2.89 -10.67 4.33
N ASN A 73 -2.01 -11.43 4.99
CA ASN A 73 -1.32 -12.60 4.40
C ASN A 73 -0.69 -12.32 3.02
N GLY A 74 -0.07 -11.14 2.85
CA GLY A 74 0.56 -10.73 1.60
C GLY A 74 -0.37 -10.11 0.55
N GLN A 75 -1.65 -9.89 0.87
CA GLN A 75 -2.64 -9.31 -0.03
C GLN A 75 -3.27 -8.05 0.57
N ASP A 76 -3.65 -7.08 -0.28
CA ASP A 76 -4.47 -5.96 0.17
C ASP A 76 -5.86 -6.45 0.63
N MET A 77 -6.59 -5.62 1.39
CA MET A 77 -7.88 -6.02 1.95
C MET A 77 -8.91 -6.48 0.91
N LEU A 78 -8.97 -5.86 -0.27
CA LEU A 78 -9.96 -6.23 -1.29
C LEU A 78 -9.60 -7.56 -1.92
N THR A 79 -8.35 -7.71 -2.37
CA THR A 79 -7.84 -8.97 -2.92
C THR A 79 -8.01 -10.11 -1.92
N PHE A 80 -7.68 -9.88 -0.64
CA PHE A 80 -7.83 -10.87 0.42
C PHE A 80 -9.29 -11.29 0.63
N ALA A 81 -10.23 -10.35 0.62
CA ALA A 81 -11.66 -10.69 0.71
C ALA A 81 -12.09 -11.58 -0.48
N VAL A 82 -11.71 -11.19 -1.69
CA VAL A 82 -12.08 -11.89 -2.91
C VAL A 82 -11.42 -13.29 -2.95
N THR A 83 -10.15 -13.44 -2.56
CA THR A 83 -9.43 -14.72 -2.53
C THR A 83 -10.01 -15.69 -1.51
N HIS A 84 -10.62 -15.18 -0.44
CA HIS A 84 -11.25 -15.97 0.62
C HIS A 84 -12.78 -16.12 0.50
N ASN A 85 -13.37 -15.86 -0.68
CA ASN A 85 -14.81 -15.98 -0.93
C ASN A 85 -15.70 -15.08 -0.03
N ALA A 86 -15.16 -13.97 0.48
CA ALA A 86 -15.90 -13.00 1.28
C ALA A 86 -16.52 -11.91 0.38
N SER A 87 -17.55 -12.29 -0.40
CA SER A 87 -18.21 -11.42 -1.39
C SER A 87 -18.83 -10.16 -0.80
N GLU A 88 -19.58 -10.26 0.31
CA GLU A 88 -20.22 -9.11 0.97
C GLU A 88 -19.17 -8.12 1.49
N THR A 89 -18.09 -8.64 2.07
CA THR A 89 -16.96 -7.83 2.51
C THR A 89 -16.25 -7.19 1.32
N ALA A 90 -15.94 -7.95 0.27
CA ALA A 90 -15.26 -7.45 -0.93
C ALA A 90 -16.05 -6.32 -1.59
N GLN A 91 -17.36 -6.51 -1.80
CA GLN A 91 -18.22 -5.47 -2.33
C GLN A 91 -18.29 -4.24 -1.43
N HIS A 92 -18.34 -4.44 -0.11
CA HIS A 92 -18.34 -3.32 0.83
C HIS A 92 -17.04 -2.53 0.78
N ILE A 93 -15.89 -3.19 0.79
CA ILE A 93 -14.57 -2.57 0.66
C ILE A 93 -14.49 -1.80 -0.66
N ALA A 94 -14.81 -2.43 -1.79
CA ALA A 94 -14.79 -1.82 -3.11
C ALA A 94 -15.61 -0.53 -3.18
N ARG A 95 -16.82 -0.52 -2.60
CA ARG A 95 -17.65 0.70 -2.50
C ARG A 95 -16.99 1.80 -1.65
N ARG A 96 -16.32 1.45 -0.55
CA ARG A 96 -15.69 2.44 0.35
C ARG A 96 -14.42 3.04 -0.23
N ILE A 97 -13.71 2.30 -1.07
CA ILE A 97 -12.49 2.77 -1.73
C ILE A 97 -12.74 3.36 -3.13
N ASN A 98 -13.98 3.26 -3.64
CA ASN A 98 -14.36 3.63 -5.01
C ASN A 98 -13.62 2.80 -6.08
N ALA A 99 -13.46 1.50 -5.85
CA ALA A 99 -12.87 0.60 -6.83
C ALA A 99 -13.76 0.47 -8.07
N SER A 100 -13.13 0.29 -9.24
CA SER A 100 -13.84 0.01 -10.49
C SER A 100 -14.66 -1.28 -10.39
N PRO A 101 -15.91 -1.32 -10.89
CA PRO A 101 -16.73 -2.53 -10.92
C PRO A 101 -16.02 -3.74 -11.55
N SER A 102 -15.11 -3.51 -12.50
CA SER A 102 -14.34 -4.56 -13.18
C SER A 102 -13.45 -5.37 -12.23
N VAL A 103 -12.99 -4.77 -11.12
CA VAL A 103 -12.15 -5.45 -10.12
C VAL A 103 -12.89 -6.60 -9.46
N LEU A 104 -14.20 -6.48 -9.28
CA LEU A 104 -15.04 -7.51 -8.66
C LEU A 104 -15.42 -8.63 -9.65
N THR A 105 -15.36 -8.36 -10.96
CA THR A 105 -15.75 -9.34 -11.99
C THR A 105 -14.56 -10.14 -12.54
N ALA A 106 -13.33 -9.68 -12.33
CA ALA A 106 -12.12 -10.30 -12.88
C ALA A 106 -11.78 -11.69 -12.30
N LYS A 107 -12.47 -12.14 -11.24
CA LYS A 107 -12.23 -13.44 -10.58
C LYS A 107 -13.41 -14.42 -10.71
N ARG A 108 -14.33 -14.19 -11.66
CA ARG A 108 -15.34 -15.20 -12.04
C ARG A 108 -14.79 -16.16 -13.08
#